data_AF-R6QF80-F1
#
_entry.id   AF-R6QF80-F1
#
_cell.length_a   1.000
_cell.length_b   1.000
_cell.length_c   1.000
_cell.angle_alpha   90.00
_cell.angle_beta   90.00
_cell.angle_gamma   90.00
#
_symmetry.space_group_name_H-M   'P 1'
#
loop_
_entity.id
_entity.type
_entity.pdbx_description
1 polymer ?
#
loop_
_entity_poly.entity_id
_entity_poly.type
_entity_poly.pdbx_seq_one_letter_code
_entity_poly.pdbx_strand_id
1 'polypeptide(L)'
;MALTVYKQIAKDALMSWNGLSEEEATKVVQESSNEELESQVYAQGSIDAAIKGFQKYSQEYLKNKNGYEQPISEQDMETFKEIIMTGDYRNGSTNDFFETVKKQMGLGRENTDEKQIAEDTRDMVISVLSTIHDGWVHDNQKKFFARDKKYQHMPIELIGWKEAKSDLLFLKPILEAMDLSAYISEEDLEKAYNQRVQAFLEEKGITDIDKLSEQISRGAEFYPALEGQDDITQALQDTEFVKQQVVSGIKDKGIGTNEQFAQQLFSEKANNGKSVQDLGRETIDIQEETSYIDKTQEDLEREQKTIEDKDKNTQEL
;
A
#
# COMPACT_ATOMS: atom_id res chain seq x y z
N MET A 1 8.14 -29.20 -2.92
CA MET A 1 9.29 -28.28 -2.73
C MET A 1 8.69 -27.01 -2.16
N ALA A 2 9.26 -26.42 -1.11
CA ALA A 2 8.77 -25.13 -0.60
C ALA A 2 9.02 -24.05 -1.66
N LEU A 3 8.05 -23.15 -1.88
CA LEU A 3 8.24 -22.02 -2.77
C LEU A 3 9.22 -21.04 -2.13
N THR A 4 10.07 -20.41 -2.94
CA THR A 4 10.83 -19.22 -2.54
C THR A 4 9.86 -18.09 -2.15
N VAL A 5 10.30 -17.12 -1.35
CA VAL A 5 9.49 -15.96 -0.98
C VAL A 5 8.90 -15.26 -2.19
N TYR A 6 9.71 -14.98 -3.22
CA TYR A 6 9.23 -14.37 -4.46
C TYR A 6 8.14 -15.19 -5.16
N LYS A 7 8.32 -16.50 -5.32
CA LYS A 7 7.30 -17.39 -5.90
C LYS A 7 6.00 -17.44 -5.08
N GLN A 8 6.06 -17.25 -3.77
CA GLN A 8 4.86 -17.12 -2.95
C GLN A 8 4.14 -15.79 -3.23
N ILE A 9 4.88 -14.67 -3.28
CA ILE A 9 4.34 -13.35 -3.68
C ILE A 9 3.71 -13.42 -5.08
N ALA A 10 4.41 -14.02 -6.04
CA ALA A 10 3.91 -14.17 -7.41
C ALA A 10 2.64 -15.04 -7.47
N LYS A 11 2.56 -16.13 -6.69
CA LYS A 11 1.35 -16.95 -6.58
C LYS A 11 0.18 -16.11 -6.09
N ASP A 12 0.38 -15.36 -5.01
CA ASP A 12 -0.68 -14.55 -4.41
C ASP A 12 -1.12 -13.42 -5.35
N ALA A 13 -0.19 -12.79 -6.08
CA ALA A 13 -0.48 -11.80 -7.11
C ALA A 13 -1.29 -12.37 -8.28
N LEU A 14 -0.91 -13.56 -8.79
CA LEU A 14 -1.64 -14.24 -9.86
C LEU A 14 -3.07 -14.57 -9.45
N MET A 15 -3.28 -14.97 -8.20
CA MET A 15 -4.62 -15.22 -7.66
C MET A 15 -5.41 -13.91 -7.51
N SER A 16 -4.79 -12.87 -6.94
CA SER A 16 -5.46 -11.61 -6.60
C SER A 16 -5.78 -10.75 -7.83
N TRP A 17 -4.87 -10.66 -8.79
CA TRP A 17 -4.98 -9.71 -9.91
C TRP A 17 -5.41 -10.36 -11.21
N ASN A 18 -4.97 -11.59 -11.45
CA ASN A 18 -5.28 -12.32 -12.68
C ASN A 18 -6.48 -13.26 -12.50
N GLY A 19 -6.96 -13.46 -11.26
CA GLY A 19 -8.14 -14.26 -10.95
C GLY A 19 -7.92 -15.76 -11.09
N LEU A 20 -6.67 -16.23 -11.07
CA LEU A 20 -6.35 -17.64 -11.16
C LEU A 20 -6.79 -18.36 -9.88
N SER A 21 -7.22 -19.61 -10.04
CA SER A 21 -7.40 -20.50 -8.90
C SER A 21 -6.06 -20.83 -8.24
N GLU A 22 -6.10 -21.34 -7.01
CA GLU A 22 -4.88 -21.76 -6.31
C GLU A 22 -4.11 -22.84 -7.07
N GLU A 23 -4.80 -23.79 -7.70
CA GLU A 23 -4.18 -24.86 -8.48
C GLU A 23 -3.46 -24.31 -9.72
N GLU A 24 -4.11 -23.40 -10.45
CA GLU A 24 -3.53 -22.75 -11.63
C GLU A 24 -2.33 -21.88 -11.26
N ALA A 25 -2.47 -21.02 -10.25
CA ALA A 25 -1.38 -20.16 -9.80
C ALA A 25 -0.20 -20.98 -9.29
N THR A 26 -0.45 -22.07 -8.54
CA THR A 26 0.60 -22.98 -8.06
C THR A 26 1.34 -23.64 -9.21
N LYS A 27 0.63 -24.06 -10.27
CA LYS A 27 1.25 -24.62 -11.46
C LYS A 27 2.15 -23.60 -12.16
N VAL A 28 1.64 -22.38 -12.39
CA VAL A 28 2.39 -21.32 -13.07
C VAL A 28 3.69 -21.00 -12.33
N VAL A 29 3.66 -20.82 -10.99
CA VAL A 29 4.88 -20.49 -10.24
C VAL A 29 5.88 -21.65 -10.14
N GLN A 30 5.43 -22.89 -10.27
CA GLN A 30 6.33 -24.06 -10.28
C GLN A 30 7.04 -24.21 -11.63
N GLU A 31 6.34 -23.92 -12.73
CA GLU A 31 6.84 -24.12 -14.09
C GLU A 31 7.62 -22.91 -14.63
N SER A 32 7.33 -21.70 -14.14
CA SER A 32 7.94 -20.46 -14.63
C SER A 32 9.23 -20.08 -13.90
N SER A 33 10.11 -19.41 -14.63
CA SER A 33 11.25 -18.65 -14.09
C SER A 33 10.80 -17.37 -13.39
N ASN A 34 11.67 -16.77 -12.59
CA ASN A 34 11.35 -15.50 -11.92
C ASN A 34 11.15 -14.36 -12.93
N GLU A 35 11.89 -14.35 -14.04
CA GLU A 35 11.75 -13.33 -15.09
C GLU A 35 10.37 -13.42 -15.77
N GLU A 36 9.91 -14.64 -16.07
CA GLU A 36 8.58 -14.88 -16.65
C GLU A 36 7.46 -14.50 -15.67
N LEU A 37 7.62 -14.79 -14.38
CA LEU A 37 6.68 -14.36 -13.34
C LEU A 37 6.65 -12.84 -13.23
N GLU A 38 7.82 -12.18 -13.22
CA GLU A 38 7.92 -10.73 -13.05
C GLU A 38 7.22 -9.98 -14.19
N SER A 39 7.31 -10.50 -15.42
CA SER A 39 6.58 -9.94 -16.57
C SER A 39 5.04 -9.97 -16.45
N GLN A 40 4.52 -10.76 -15.49
CA GLN A 40 3.09 -10.90 -15.23
C GLN A 40 2.67 -10.17 -13.96
N VAL A 41 3.48 -10.24 -12.90
CA VAL A 41 3.12 -9.75 -11.57
C VAL A 41 3.81 -8.46 -11.16
N TYR A 42 4.82 -7.98 -11.89
CA TYR A 42 5.48 -6.68 -11.66
C TYR A 42 5.76 -6.37 -10.16
N ALA A 43 6.16 -7.39 -9.39
CA ALA A 43 6.20 -7.34 -7.93
C ALA A 43 7.55 -6.84 -7.41
N GLN A 44 8.60 -6.83 -8.24
CA GLN A 44 9.95 -6.49 -7.80
C GLN A 44 10.05 -5.06 -7.26
N GLY A 45 9.34 -4.09 -7.87
CA GLY A 45 9.32 -2.70 -7.38
C GLY A 45 8.80 -2.61 -5.94
N SER A 46 7.70 -3.29 -5.64
CA SER A 46 7.13 -3.36 -4.29
C SER A 46 8.02 -4.10 -3.31
N ILE A 47 8.73 -5.16 -3.75
CA ILE A 47 9.70 -5.88 -2.90
C ILE A 47 10.89 -4.98 -2.57
N ASP A 48 11.44 -4.26 -3.56
CA ASP A 48 12.53 -3.31 -3.35
C ASP A 48 12.12 -2.20 -2.37
N ALA A 49 10.87 -1.72 -2.47
CA ALA A 49 10.30 -0.77 -1.54
C ALA A 49 10.11 -1.36 -0.13
N ALA A 50 9.70 -2.63 -0.01
CA ALA A 50 9.60 -3.32 1.28
C ALA A 50 10.96 -3.42 1.98
N ILE A 51 12.01 -3.82 1.25
CA ILE A 51 13.39 -3.92 1.76
C ILE A 51 13.89 -2.54 2.23
N LYS A 52 13.64 -1.49 1.46
CA LYS A 52 13.91 -0.10 1.87
C LYS A 52 13.12 0.29 3.12
N GLY A 53 11.88 -0.17 3.27
CA GLY A 53 11.06 0.05 4.45
C GLY A 53 11.69 -0.55 5.71
N PHE A 54 12.16 -1.80 5.65
CA PHE A 54 12.88 -2.42 6.76
C PHE A 54 14.14 -1.63 7.13
N GLN A 55 14.90 -1.16 6.13
CA GLN A 55 16.08 -0.32 6.36
C GLN A 55 15.72 0.98 7.07
N LYS A 56 14.73 1.73 6.58
CA LYS A 56 14.26 2.98 7.20
C LYS A 56 13.82 2.76 8.64
N TYR A 57 13.04 1.72 8.90
CA TYR A 57 12.59 1.37 10.25
C TYR A 57 13.78 1.07 11.18
N SER A 58 14.77 0.30 10.71
CA SER A 58 15.98 0.03 11.50
C SER A 58 16.75 1.31 11.86
N GLN A 59 16.81 2.29 10.95
CA GLN A 59 17.46 3.58 11.19
C GLN A 59 16.72 4.42 12.23
N GLU A 60 15.39 4.49 12.15
CA GLU A 60 14.55 5.22 13.11
C GLU A 60 14.61 4.59 14.49
N TYR A 61 14.54 3.26 14.55
CA TYR A 61 14.67 2.51 15.79
C TYR A 61 15.99 2.81 16.52
N LEU A 62 17.11 2.81 15.78
CA LEU A 62 18.44 3.06 16.32
C LEU A 62 18.69 4.53 16.67
N LYS A 63 18.07 5.50 15.99
CA LYS A 63 18.14 6.92 16.40
C LYS A 63 17.55 7.12 17.80
N ASN A 64 16.51 6.35 18.14
CA ASN A 64 15.80 6.47 19.42
C ASN A 64 16.45 5.70 20.57
N LYS A 65 17.43 4.83 20.30
CA LYS A 65 18.21 4.13 21.34
C LYS A 65 19.70 4.37 21.12
N ASN A 66 20.36 5.00 22.09
CA ASN A 66 21.81 5.27 22.15
C ASN A 66 22.70 3.98 22.10
N GLY A 67 22.54 3.15 21.08
CA GLY A 67 23.07 1.80 20.97
C GLY A 67 24.20 1.66 19.96
N TYR A 68 24.92 0.54 20.07
CA TYR A 68 26.08 0.16 19.25
C TYR A 68 25.72 -0.62 17.98
N GLU A 69 24.43 -0.90 17.76
CA GLU A 69 23.95 -1.63 16.57
C GLU A 69 23.93 -0.68 15.37
N GLN A 70 24.29 -1.21 14.19
CA GLN A 70 24.22 -0.48 12.93
C GLN A 70 22.89 -0.78 12.23
N PRO A 71 22.29 0.20 11.53
CA PRO A 71 21.11 -0.07 10.71
C PRO A 71 21.44 -1.10 9.63
N ILE A 72 20.41 -1.66 9.02
CA ILE A 72 20.57 -2.56 7.87
C ILE A 72 21.41 -1.83 6.80
N SER A 73 22.53 -2.43 6.40
CA SER A 73 23.44 -1.82 5.43
C SER A 73 22.93 -1.99 4.00
N GLU A 74 23.41 -1.19 3.05
CA GLU A 74 23.10 -1.38 1.61
C GLU A 74 23.50 -2.79 1.13
N GLN A 75 24.61 -3.33 1.63
CA GLN A 75 25.04 -4.69 1.30
C GLN A 75 24.07 -5.74 1.86
N ASP A 76 23.56 -5.53 3.07
CA ASP A 76 22.54 -6.41 3.65
C ASP A 76 21.23 -6.30 2.87
N MET A 77 20.86 -5.13 2.35
CA MET A 77 19.68 -4.98 1.50
C MET A 77 19.77 -5.79 0.20
N GLU A 78 20.91 -5.72 -0.50
CA GLU A 78 21.14 -6.52 -1.71
C GLU A 78 21.10 -8.02 -1.40
N THR A 79 21.69 -8.40 -0.26
CA THR A 79 21.64 -9.79 0.24
C THR A 79 20.20 -10.22 0.55
N PHE A 80 19.42 -9.34 1.20
CA PHE A 80 18.02 -9.60 1.52
C PHE A 80 17.20 -9.79 0.24
N LYS A 81 17.44 -8.95 -0.77
CA LYS A 81 16.81 -9.07 -2.08
C LYS A 81 17.18 -10.39 -2.76
N GLU A 82 18.45 -10.77 -2.79
CA GLU A 82 18.89 -12.05 -3.38
C GLU A 82 18.19 -13.23 -2.71
N ILE A 83 18.09 -13.23 -1.38
CA ILE A 83 17.39 -14.26 -0.60
C ILE A 83 15.91 -14.32 -0.96
N ILE A 84 15.21 -13.18 -1.02
CA ILE A 84 13.78 -13.13 -1.35
C ILE A 84 13.54 -13.66 -2.76
N MET A 85 14.36 -13.23 -3.72
CA MET A 85 14.19 -13.57 -5.13
C MET A 85 14.55 -15.02 -5.42
N THR A 86 15.69 -15.49 -4.92
CA THR A 86 16.27 -16.78 -5.34
C THR A 86 16.08 -17.89 -4.31
N GLY A 87 15.80 -17.54 -3.05
CA GLY A 87 15.83 -18.46 -1.91
C GLY A 87 17.21 -18.93 -1.50
N ASP A 88 18.28 -18.45 -2.16
CA ASP A 88 19.66 -18.84 -1.89
C ASP A 88 20.39 -17.71 -1.15
N TYR A 89 21.13 -18.09 -0.10
CA TYR A 89 22.10 -17.22 0.54
C TYR A 89 23.49 -17.81 0.40
N ARG A 90 24.21 -17.40 -0.65
CA ARG A 90 25.49 -17.99 -1.05
C ARG A 90 26.58 -17.94 0.02
N ASN A 91 26.46 -17.03 0.97
CA ASN A 91 27.47 -16.74 1.98
C ASN A 91 27.10 -17.19 3.40
N GLY A 92 26.03 -17.97 3.59
CA GLY A 92 25.67 -18.46 4.92
C GLY A 92 24.29 -19.09 5.06
N SER A 93 23.76 -19.07 6.28
CA SER A 93 22.41 -19.54 6.61
C SER A 93 21.42 -18.39 6.42
N THR A 94 20.38 -18.62 5.60
CA THR A 94 19.26 -17.67 5.43
C THR A 94 18.62 -17.29 6.78
N ASN A 95 18.52 -18.25 7.70
CA ASN A 95 17.97 -17.99 9.03
C ASN A 95 18.87 -17.05 9.84
N ASP A 96 20.20 -17.22 9.77
CA ASP A 96 21.14 -16.38 10.51
C ASP A 96 21.08 -14.93 9.99
N PHE A 97 20.91 -14.77 8.68
CA PHE A 97 20.68 -13.47 8.05
C PHE A 97 19.38 -12.82 8.55
N PHE A 98 18.25 -13.55 8.53
CA PHE A 98 16.99 -13.02 9.04
C PHE A 98 17.04 -12.69 10.54
N GLU A 99 17.73 -13.48 11.36
CA GLU A 99 17.97 -13.16 12.77
C GLU A 99 18.77 -11.86 12.93
N THR A 100 19.74 -11.62 12.04
CA THR A 100 20.54 -10.39 12.03
C THR A 100 19.67 -9.18 11.69
N VAL A 101 18.87 -9.29 10.62
CA VAL A 101 17.93 -8.25 10.20
C VAL A 101 16.90 -7.96 11.29
N LYS A 102 16.33 -8.99 11.93
CA LYS A 102 15.40 -8.83 13.08
C LYS A 102 16.06 -8.08 14.24
N LYS A 103 17.31 -8.39 14.59
CA LYS A 103 18.04 -7.68 15.65
C LYS A 103 18.28 -6.21 15.31
N GLN A 104 18.65 -5.89 14.08
CA GLN A 104 18.84 -4.51 13.61
C GLN A 104 17.55 -3.68 13.68
N MET A 105 16.39 -4.34 13.62
CA MET A 105 15.08 -3.72 13.81
C MET A 105 14.55 -3.80 15.25
N GLY A 106 15.34 -4.37 16.18
CA GLY A 106 14.94 -4.52 17.59
C GLY A 106 14.03 -5.70 17.90
N LEU A 107 13.66 -6.51 16.90
CA LEU A 107 12.68 -7.60 17.00
C LEU A 107 13.28 -8.95 17.47
N GLY A 108 14.61 -9.06 17.53
CA GLY A 108 15.34 -10.30 17.83
C GLY A 108 16.10 -10.31 19.16
N ARG A 109 15.62 -9.59 20.18
CA ARG A 109 16.35 -9.35 21.44
C ARG A 109 16.06 -10.39 22.53
N GLU A 110 17.12 -10.88 23.15
CA GLU A 110 17.03 -11.72 24.35
C GLU A 110 16.33 -10.95 25.50
N ASN A 111 15.33 -11.57 26.13
CA ASN A 111 14.54 -11.03 27.25
C ASN A 111 13.55 -9.90 26.92
N THR A 112 13.14 -9.74 25.67
CA THR A 112 12.02 -8.84 25.31
C THR A 112 10.70 -9.56 25.52
N ASP A 113 9.73 -8.90 26.15
CA ASP A 113 8.38 -9.41 26.33
C ASP A 113 7.72 -9.67 24.96
N GLU A 114 7.04 -10.82 24.79
CA GLU A 114 6.37 -11.19 23.54
C GLU A 114 5.38 -10.11 23.09
N LYS A 115 4.75 -9.44 24.07
CA LYS A 115 3.84 -8.32 23.79
C LYS A 115 4.57 -7.14 23.13
N GLN A 116 5.77 -6.81 23.59
CA GLN A 116 6.57 -5.72 23.01
C GLN A 116 7.05 -6.11 21.61
N ILE A 117 7.45 -7.37 21.39
CA ILE A 117 7.80 -7.85 20.04
C ILE A 117 6.61 -7.72 19.09
N ALA A 118 5.40 -8.05 19.58
CA ALA A 118 4.19 -7.89 18.79
C ALA A 118 3.88 -6.43 18.47
N GLU A 119 4.04 -5.51 19.44
CA GLU A 119 3.89 -4.06 19.24
C GLU A 119 4.90 -3.53 18.21
N ASP A 120 6.20 -3.78 18.42
CA ASP A 120 7.28 -3.35 17.52
C ASP A 120 7.11 -3.93 16.12
N THR A 121 6.69 -5.19 16.00
CA THR A 121 6.43 -5.84 14.69
C THR A 121 5.27 -5.16 13.97
N ARG A 122 4.18 -4.79 14.65
CA ARG A 122 3.06 -4.07 14.01
C ARG A 122 3.49 -2.70 13.53
N ASP A 123 4.21 -1.94 14.35
CA ASP A 123 4.71 -0.62 13.97
C ASP A 123 5.63 -0.70 12.76
N MET A 124 6.52 -1.70 12.75
CA MET A 124 7.37 -2.01 11.61
C MET A 124 6.55 -2.33 10.36
N VAL A 125 5.55 -3.21 10.45
CA VAL A 125 4.70 -3.57 9.31
C VAL A 125 4.01 -2.34 8.72
N ILE A 126 3.39 -1.50 9.55
CA ILE A 126 2.71 -0.29 9.05
C ILE A 126 3.71 0.68 8.40
N SER A 127 4.93 0.80 8.93
CA SER A 127 6.00 1.61 8.32
C SER A 127 6.47 1.07 6.97
N VAL A 128 6.62 -0.25 6.87
CA VAL A 128 7.01 -0.91 5.62
C VAL A 128 5.89 -0.79 4.57
N LEU A 129 4.62 -0.97 4.94
CA LEU A 129 3.48 -0.75 4.03
C LEU A 129 3.48 0.67 3.47
N SER A 130 3.70 1.68 4.30
CA SER A 130 3.84 3.06 3.83
C SER A 130 4.94 3.21 2.77
N THR A 131 6.07 2.53 2.95
CA THR A 131 7.18 2.60 1.99
C THR A 131 6.86 1.85 0.69
N ILE A 132 6.15 0.72 0.77
CA ILE A 132 5.65 -0.01 -0.41
C ILE A 132 4.72 0.88 -1.22
N HIS A 133 3.75 1.50 -0.55
CA HIS A 133 2.80 2.42 -1.18
C HIS A 133 3.52 3.61 -1.85
N ASP A 134 4.48 4.23 -1.18
CA ASP A 134 5.29 5.31 -1.76
C ASP A 134 6.02 4.86 -3.03
N GLY A 135 6.58 3.64 -3.03
CA GLY A 135 7.19 3.04 -4.21
C GLY A 135 6.19 2.85 -5.35
N TRP A 136 4.99 2.35 -5.03
CA TRP A 136 3.91 2.22 -6.01
C TRP A 136 3.51 3.58 -6.59
N VAL A 137 3.35 4.62 -5.77
CA VAL A 137 3.01 5.97 -6.23
C VAL A 137 4.06 6.49 -7.21
N HIS A 138 5.33 6.30 -6.91
CA HIS A 138 6.44 6.71 -7.76
C HIS A 138 6.42 5.98 -9.12
N ASP A 139 6.27 4.66 -9.11
CA ASP A 139 6.30 3.84 -10.34
C ASP A 139 5.03 4.02 -11.20
N ASN A 140 3.96 4.57 -10.62
CA ASN A 140 2.64 4.64 -11.23
C ASN A 140 2.14 6.07 -11.50
N GLN A 141 3.02 7.05 -11.64
CA GLN A 141 2.68 8.45 -11.99
C GLN A 141 1.63 8.55 -13.11
N LYS A 142 1.82 7.80 -14.21
CA LYS A 142 0.91 7.82 -15.37
C LYS A 142 -0.53 7.42 -15.03
N LYS A 143 -0.75 6.66 -13.96
CA LYS A 143 -2.09 6.22 -13.54
C LYS A 143 -2.90 7.34 -12.91
N PHE A 144 -2.27 8.42 -12.42
CA PHE A 144 -2.95 9.54 -11.79
C PHE A 144 -3.97 10.21 -12.72
N PHE A 145 -3.55 10.52 -13.96
CA PHE A 145 -4.43 11.13 -14.95
C PHE A 145 -5.28 10.14 -15.74
N ALA A 146 -4.94 8.84 -15.70
CA ALA A 146 -5.61 7.81 -16.50
C ALA A 146 -6.83 7.19 -15.81
N ARG A 147 -7.04 7.41 -14.51
CA ARG A 147 -8.06 6.72 -13.69
C ARG A 147 -8.75 7.69 -12.77
N ASP A 148 -9.97 7.40 -12.34
CA ASP A 148 -10.70 8.22 -11.34
C ASP A 148 -10.28 7.95 -9.89
N LYS A 149 -9.20 7.20 -9.70
CA LYS A 149 -8.64 6.84 -8.39
C LYS A 149 -7.46 7.74 -8.00
N LYS A 150 -7.60 9.06 -8.17
CA LYS A 150 -6.53 10.05 -7.88
C LYS A 150 -6.08 9.99 -6.41
N TYR A 151 -6.99 9.61 -5.51
CA TYR A 151 -6.71 9.42 -4.10
C TYR A 151 -5.62 8.36 -3.84
N GLN A 152 -5.41 7.38 -4.74
CA GLN A 152 -4.36 6.37 -4.56
C GLN A 152 -2.94 6.96 -4.65
N HIS A 153 -2.77 8.16 -5.21
CA HIS A 153 -1.48 8.87 -5.23
C HIS A 153 -1.26 9.76 -4.00
N MET A 154 -2.09 9.61 -2.96
CA MET A 154 -1.95 10.26 -1.67
C MET A 154 -1.21 9.36 -0.66
N PRO A 155 -0.72 9.90 0.47
CA PRO A 155 -0.13 9.11 1.55
C PRO A 155 -1.01 7.92 1.96
N ILE A 156 -0.39 6.84 2.44
CA ILE A 156 -1.09 5.62 2.85
C ILE A 156 -2.19 5.90 3.89
N GLU A 157 -2.02 6.94 4.71
CA GLU A 157 -3.00 7.34 5.71
C GLU A 157 -4.32 7.87 5.12
N LEU A 158 -4.33 8.26 3.84
CA LEU A 158 -5.47 8.84 3.15
C LEU A 158 -6.16 7.89 2.16
N ILE A 159 -5.62 6.68 1.93
CA ILE A 159 -6.20 5.74 0.95
C ILE A 159 -7.19 4.75 1.56
N GLY A 160 -7.23 4.66 2.89
CA GLY A 160 -8.11 3.76 3.63
C GLY A 160 -7.53 2.35 3.81
N TRP A 161 -7.97 1.64 4.86
CA TRP A 161 -7.37 0.35 5.25
C TRP A 161 -7.49 -0.72 4.17
N LYS A 162 -8.60 -0.74 3.42
CA LYS A 162 -8.81 -1.72 2.34
C LYS A 162 -7.75 -1.61 1.23
N GLU A 163 -7.31 -0.40 0.91
CA GLU A 163 -6.27 -0.16 -0.08
C GLU A 163 -4.89 -0.41 0.55
N ALA A 164 -4.63 0.15 1.74
CA ALA A 164 -3.36 -0.02 2.46
C ALA A 164 -3.01 -1.50 2.73
N LYS A 165 -4.01 -2.33 3.07
CA LYS A 165 -3.78 -3.75 3.34
C LYS A 165 -3.48 -4.57 2.08
N SER A 166 -3.77 -4.05 0.88
CA SER A 166 -3.49 -4.76 -0.36
C SER A 166 -1.97 -4.96 -0.57
N ASP A 167 -1.16 -4.04 -0.05
CA ASP A 167 0.30 -4.14 -0.09
C ASP A 167 0.87 -5.24 0.82
N LEU A 168 0.06 -5.80 1.74
CA LEU A 168 0.46 -6.99 2.51
C LEU A 168 0.75 -8.18 1.61
N LEU A 169 0.23 -8.20 0.37
CA LEU A 169 0.54 -9.21 -0.63
C LEU A 169 2.06 -9.34 -0.86
N PHE A 170 2.79 -8.23 -0.84
CA PHE A 170 4.24 -8.23 -1.05
C PHE A 170 5.03 -8.50 0.22
N LEU A 171 4.46 -8.11 1.37
CA LEU A 171 5.18 -8.12 2.64
C LEU A 171 4.97 -9.42 3.44
N LYS A 172 3.76 -9.97 3.44
CA LYS A 172 3.40 -11.13 4.28
C LYS A 172 4.31 -12.35 4.04
N PRO A 173 4.64 -12.75 2.80
CA PRO A 173 5.56 -13.87 2.58
C PRO A 173 6.98 -13.63 3.12
N ILE A 174 7.43 -12.37 3.14
CA ILE A 174 8.73 -11.99 3.74
C ILE A 174 8.67 -12.17 5.26
N LEU A 175 7.59 -11.70 5.88
CA LEU A 175 7.39 -11.82 7.34
C LEU A 175 7.26 -13.28 7.79
N GLU A 176 6.61 -14.12 6.98
CA GLU A 176 6.56 -15.57 7.22
C GLU A 176 7.95 -16.20 7.15
N ALA A 177 8.77 -15.83 6.16
CA ALA A 177 10.16 -16.31 6.04
C ALA A 177 11.05 -15.87 7.21
N MET A 178 10.75 -14.72 7.81
CA MET A 178 11.46 -14.21 9.00
C MET A 178 10.94 -14.76 10.33
N ASP A 179 9.91 -15.62 10.31
CA ASP A 179 9.22 -16.14 11.50
C ASP A 179 8.57 -15.03 12.36
N LEU A 180 7.95 -14.05 11.69
CA LEU A 180 7.22 -12.95 12.31
C LEU A 180 5.70 -13.07 12.17
N SER A 181 5.20 -14.05 11.43
CA SER A 181 3.78 -14.21 11.10
C SER A 181 2.87 -14.38 12.33
N ALA A 182 3.39 -14.98 13.40
CA ALA A 182 2.65 -15.16 14.66
C ALA A 182 2.27 -13.83 15.34
N TYR A 183 2.96 -12.73 15.02
CA TYR A 183 2.72 -11.41 15.61
C TYR A 183 1.80 -10.53 14.77
N ILE A 184 1.27 -11.07 13.67
CA ILE A 184 0.50 -10.33 12.68
C ILE A 184 -0.94 -10.81 12.72
N SER A 185 -1.83 -9.93 13.16
CA SER A 185 -3.28 -10.10 13.00
C SER A 185 -3.81 -8.94 12.16
N GLU A 186 -4.72 -9.23 11.23
CA GLU A 186 -5.32 -8.18 10.38
C GLU A 186 -6.06 -7.15 11.24
N GLU A 187 -6.74 -7.60 12.30
CA GLU A 187 -7.46 -6.73 13.22
C GLU A 187 -6.53 -5.77 13.97
N ASP A 188 -5.37 -6.25 14.45
CA ASP A 188 -4.43 -5.38 15.18
C ASP A 188 -3.66 -4.46 14.23
N LEU A 189 -3.39 -4.91 12.99
CA LEU A 189 -2.84 -4.03 11.96
C LEU A 189 -3.82 -2.92 11.58
N GLU A 190 -5.11 -3.22 11.43
CA GLU A 190 -6.14 -2.21 11.17
C GLU A 190 -6.21 -1.18 12.30
N LYS A 191 -6.15 -1.63 13.56
CA LYS A 191 -6.10 -0.73 14.72
C LYS A 191 -4.85 0.16 14.68
N ALA A 192 -3.67 -0.41 14.42
CA ALA A 192 -2.42 0.34 14.33
C ALA A 192 -2.43 1.34 13.17
N TYR A 193 -2.96 0.94 12.01
CA TYR A 193 -3.19 1.83 10.88
C TYR A 193 -4.09 3.00 11.26
N ASN A 194 -5.22 2.75 11.93
CA ASN A 194 -6.14 3.80 12.35
C ASN A 194 -5.52 4.79 13.34
N GLN A 195 -4.67 4.30 14.25
CA GLN A 195 -3.89 5.16 15.17
C GLN A 195 -2.90 6.03 14.41
N ARG A 196 -2.21 5.46 13.41
CA ARG A 196 -1.27 6.21 12.57
C ARG A 196 -1.96 7.29 11.75
N VAL A 197 -3.12 7.01 11.17
CA VAL A 197 -3.93 8.01 10.45
C VAL A 197 -4.31 9.15 11.37
N GLN A 198 -4.77 8.86 12.59
CA GLN A 198 -5.10 9.91 13.56
C GLN A 198 -3.88 10.78 13.87
N ALA A 199 -2.74 10.17 14.18
CA ALA A 199 -1.50 10.89 14.45
C ALA A 199 -1.05 11.75 13.25
N PHE A 200 -1.16 11.22 12.03
CA PHE A 200 -0.85 11.94 10.79
C PHE A 200 -1.72 13.18 10.61
N LEU A 201 -3.03 13.07 10.81
CA LEU A 201 -3.96 14.18 10.66
C LEU A 201 -3.70 15.26 11.73
N GLU A 202 -3.42 14.85 12.97
CA GLU A 202 -3.03 15.75 14.06
C GLU A 202 -1.71 16.49 13.78
N GLU A 203 -0.66 15.77 13.35
CA GLU A 203 0.66 16.32 13.03
C GLU A 203 0.58 17.33 11.88
N LYS A 204 -0.22 17.03 10.84
CA LYS A 204 -0.41 17.91 9.68
C LYS A 204 -1.43 19.03 9.93
N GLY A 205 -2.06 19.08 11.10
CA GLY A 205 -3.07 20.08 11.46
C GLY A 205 -4.32 19.99 10.58
N ILE A 206 -4.69 18.79 10.13
CA ILE A 206 -5.83 18.54 9.26
C ILE A 206 -7.07 18.33 10.14
N THR A 207 -7.94 19.35 10.18
CA THR A 207 -9.15 19.34 11.03
C THR A 207 -10.46 19.33 10.23
N ASP A 208 -10.40 19.65 8.94
CA ASP A 208 -11.54 19.69 8.01
C ASP A 208 -11.08 19.51 6.56
N ILE A 209 -12.05 19.37 5.64
CA ILE A 209 -11.82 19.24 4.19
C ILE A 209 -10.97 20.38 3.63
N ASP A 210 -11.17 21.61 4.08
CA ASP A 210 -10.41 22.77 3.58
C ASP A 210 -8.93 22.63 3.94
N LYS A 211 -8.62 22.25 5.18
CA LYS A 211 -7.25 21.99 5.61
C LYS A 211 -6.63 20.79 4.91
N LEU A 212 -7.39 19.71 4.69
CA LEU A 212 -6.92 18.56 3.92
C LEU A 212 -6.55 18.98 2.49
N SER A 213 -7.42 19.74 1.84
CA SER A 213 -7.22 20.22 0.47
C SER A 213 -6.01 21.16 0.39
N GLU A 214 -5.87 22.08 1.35
CA GLU A 214 -4.72 22.99 1.45
C GLU A 214 -3.40 22.22 1.58
N GLN A 215 -3.37 21.18 2.42
CA GLN A 215 -2.18 20.35 2.60
C GLN A 215 -1.84 19.58 1.32
N ILE A 216 -2.81 18.86 0.72
CA ILE A 216 -2.61 18.13 -0.53
C ILE A 216 -2.10 19.06 -1.65
N SER A 217 -2.57 20.30 -1.69
CA SER A 217 -2.18 21.27 -2.73
C SER A 217 -0.71 21.70 -2.65
N ARG A 218 0.01 21.36 -1.57
CA ARG A 218 1.45 21.58 -1.44
C ARG A 218 2.28 20.50 -2.16
N GLY A 219 1.65 19.50 -2.76
CA GLY A 219 2.31 18.48 -3.58
C GLY A 219 3.42 17.75 -2.83
N ALA A 220 4.64 17.78 -3.37
CA ALA A 220 5.79 17.08 -2.80
C ALA A 220 6.18 17.56 -1.39
N GLU A 221 5.86 18.80 -0.99
CA GLU A 221 6.11 19.27 0.38
C GLU A 221 5.20 18.56 1.39
N PHE A 222 3.98 18.23 0.99
CA PHE A 222 3.03 17.48 1.81
C PHE A 222 3.30 15.98 1.74
N TYR A 223 3.54 15.46 0.53
CA TYR A 223 3.79 14.05 0.28
C TYR A 223 5.05 13.85 -0.59
N PRO A 224 6.21 13.60 0.04
CA PRO A 224 7.50 13.52 -0.66
C PRO A 224 7.60 12.45 -1.76
N ALA A 225 6.75 11.41 -1.76
CA ALA A 225 6.74 10.41 -2.84
C ALA A 225 6.39 11.00 -4.21
N LEU A 226 5.80 12.21 -4.24
CA LEU A 226 5.52 12.97 -5.46
C LEU A 226 6.74 13.76 -5.98
N GLU A 227 7.89 13.71 -5.31
CA GLU A 227 9.12 14.37 -5.79
C GLU A 227 9.50 13.84 -7.19
N GLY A 228 9.74 14.76 -8.12
CA GLY A 228 9.99 14.45 -9.54
C GLY A 228 8.74 14.21 -10.39
N GLN A 229 7.53 14.28 -9.83
CA GLN A 229 6.26 14.13 -10.53
C GLN A 229 5.58 15.49 -10.78
N ASP A 230 6.21 16.32 -11.61
CA ASP A 230 5.85 17.74 -11.81
C ASP A 230 4.42 17.95 -12.33
N ASP A 231 3.92 17.04 -13.17
CA ASP A 231 2.56 17.08 -13.72
C ASP A 231 1.50 16.88 -12.63
N ILE A 232 1.69 15.89 -11.74
CA ILE A 232 0.80 15.63 -10.60
C ILE A 232 0.87 16.82 -9.64
N THR A 233 2.07 17.24 -9.25
CA THR A 233 2.21 18.35 -8.29
C THR A 233 1.61 19.65 -8.82
N GLN A 234 1.71 19.92 -10.13
CA GLN A 234 1.03 21.05 -10.77
C GLN A 234 -0.50 20.91 -10.74
N ALA A 235 -1.03 19.73 -11.02
CA ALA A 235 -2.49 19.50 -10.95
C ALA A 235 -3.04 19.68 -9.53
N LEU A 236 -2.27 19.27 -8.51
CA LEU A 236 -2.67 19.40 -7.11
C LEU A 236 -2.67 20.87 -6.64
N GLN A 237 -2.01 21.80 -7.31
CA GLN A 237 -2.06 23.23 -6.93
C GLN A 237 -3.46 23.85 -7.09
N ASP A 238 -4.32 23.25 -7.92
CA ASP A 238 -5.72 23.65 -8.01
C ASP A 238 -6.53 23.02 -6.86
N THR A 239 -6.83 23.85 -5.85
CA THR A 239 -7.57 23.41 -4.66
C THR A 239 -8.99 22.92 -4.99
N GLU A 240 -9.62 23.42 -6.06
CA GLU A 240 -10.95 22.93 -6.47
C GLU A 240 -10.83 21.55 -7.11
N PHE A 241 -9.83 21.34 -7.97
CA PHE A 241 -9.50 20.02 -8.49
C PHE A 241 -9.23 19.03 -7.34
N VAL A 242 -8.41 19.41 -6.35
CA VAL A 242 -8.11 18.58 -5.19
C VAL A 242 -9.38 18.20 -4.43
N LYS A 243 -10.25 19.18 -4.14
CA LYS A 243 -11.53 18.93 -3.44
C LYS A 243 -12.40 17.94 -4.19
N GLN A 244 -12.60 18.17 -5.50
CA GLN A 244 -13.56 17.43 -6.30
C GLN A 244 -13.06 16.05 -6.72
N GLN A 245 -11.76 15.91 -7.02
CA GLN A 245 -11.21 14.71 -7.65
C GLN A 245 -10.37 13.85 -6.70
N VAL A 246 -9.77 14.46 -5.67
CA VAL A 246 -8.92 13.75 -4.71
C VAL A 246 -9.66 13.53 -3.40
N VAL A 247 -10.11 14.61 -2.75
CA VAL A 247 -10.76 14.53 -1.43
C VAL A 247 -12.11 13.81 -1.50
N SER A 248 -12.87 13.97 -2.59
CA SER A 248 -14.08 13.16 -2.78
C SER A 248 -13.76 11.66 -2.80
N GLY A 249 -12.72 11.24 -3.51
CA GLY A 249 -12.29 9.84 -3.54
C GLY A 249 -11.83 9.33 -2.16
N ILE A 250 -11.10 10.15 -1.41
CA ILE A 250 -10.71 9.85 -0.02
C ILE A 250 -11.96 9.64 0.85
N LYS A 251 -12.97 10.51 0.73
CA LYS A 251 -14.23 10.42 1.46
C LYS A 251 -15.00 9.14 1.11
N ASP A 252 -15.10 8.82 -0.17
CA ASP A 252 -15.88 7.67 -0.67
C ASP A 252 -15.25 6.32 -0.29
N LYS A 253 -13.92 6.25 -0.23
CA LYS A 253 -13.21 5.04 0.22
C LYS A 253 -13.11 4.92 1.73
N GLY A 254 -13.25 6.03 2.44
CA GLY A 254 -13.07 6.13 3.87
C GLY A 254 -11.61 6.25 4.26
N ILE A 255 -11.36 6.99 5.34
CA ILE A 255 -10.06 7.11 5.98
C ILE A 255 -10.03 6.21 7.22
N GLY A 256 -8.88 5.62 7.52
CA GLY A 256 -8.74 4.75 8.67
C GLY A 256 -8.78 5.52 9.97
N THR A 257 -9.93 5.77 10.55
CA THR A 257 -10.04 6.47 11.84
C THR A 257 -11.35 6.09 12.51
N ASN A 258 -11.54 6.51 13.76
CA ASN A 258 -12.84 6.35 14.41
C ASN A 258 -13.92 7.12 13.61
N GLU A 259 -15.09 6.51 13.41
CA GLU A 259 -16.24 7.11 12.72
C GLU A 259 -16.53 8.55 13.16
N GLN A 260 -16.37 8.88 14.46
CA GLN A 260 -16.58 10.24 14.95
C GLN A 260 -15.61 11.26 14.35
N PHE A 261 -14.35 10.88 14.20
CA PHE A 261 -13.32 11.74 13.63
C PHE A 261 -13.51 11.88 12.12
N ALA A 262 -13.83 10.78 11.42
CA ALA A 262 -14.18 10.82 10.00
C ALA A 262 -15.40 11.72 9.76
N GLN A 263 -16.44 11.60 10.59
CA GLN A 263 -17.61 12.47 10.55
C GLN A 263 -17.23 13.93 10.80
N GLN A 264 -16.33 14.23 11.73
CA GLN A 264 -15.88 15.60 11.96
C GLN A 264 -15.11 16.15 10.76
N LEU A 265 -14.17 15.39 10.20
CA LEU A 265 -13.35 15.81 9.07
C LEU A 265 -14.20 16.14 7.84
N PHE A 266 -15.18 15.27 7.55
CA PHE A 266 -16.08 15.42 6.41
C PHE A 266 -17.42 16.07 6.76
N SER A 267 -17.55 16.61 7.98
CA SER A 267 -18.71 17.41 8.33
C SER A 267 -18.67 18.69 7.53
N GLU A 268 -19.73 18.93 6.77
CA GLU A 268 -19.97 20.24 6.20
C GLU A 268 -20.17 21.19 7.39
N LYS A 269 -19.14 21.97 7.76
CA LYS A 269 -19.38 23.19 8.52
C LYS A 269 -20.39 23.98 7.70
N ALA A 270 -21.63 24.06 8.19
CA ALA A 270 -22.78 24.62 7.51
C ALA A 270 -22.48 26.03 6.98
N ASN A 271 -21.94 26.12 5.76
CA ASN A 271 -21.86 27.34 5.00
C ASN A 271 -23.17 27.42 4.20
N ASN A 272 -24.06 28.27 4.71
CA ASN A 272 -25.26 28.81 4.04
C ASN A 272 -26.44 27.85 3.84
N GLY A 273 -27.17 27.60 4.93
CA GLY A 273 -28.62 27.87 4.93
C GLY A 273 -29.54 26.98 4.10
N LYS A 274 -29.26 25.68 3.94
CA LYS A 274 -30.29 24.68 3.59
C LYS A 274 -30.17 23.46 4.48
N SER A 275 -31.31 22.98 4.98
CA SER A 275 -31.37 21.89 5.94
C SER A 275 -31.12 20.55 5.24
N VAL A 276 -30.50 19.63 5.99
CA VAL A 276 -30.17 18.23 5.65
C VAL A 276 -31.37 17.43 5.08
N GLN A 277 -32.59 17.93 5.21
CA GLN A 277 -33.80 17.29 4.69
C GLN A 277 -34.02 17.49 3.18
N ASP A 278 -33.37 18.47 2.55
CA ASP A 278 -33.51 18.70 1.10
C ASP A 278 -32.59 17.78 0.26
N LEU A 279 -31.48 17.28 0.82
CA LEU A 279 -30.51 16.39 0.13
C LEU A 279 -30.90 14.90 0.14
N GLY A 280 -31.84 14.52 1.02
CA GLY A 280 -32.31 13.14 1.15
C GLY A 280 -33.24 12.66 0.03
N ARG A 281 -33.66 13.56 -0.87
CA ARG A 281 -34.44 13.21 -2.06
C ARG A 281 -33.58 13.04 -3.32
N GLU A 282 -32.46 13.75 -3.45
CA GLU A 282 -31.55 13.61 -4.60
C GLU A 282 -30.63 12.39 -4.50
N THR A 283 -30.35 11.91 -3.28
CA THR A 283 -29.46 10.77 -3.03
C THR A 283 -30.04 9.40 -3.45
N ILE A 284 -31.37 9.27 -3.55
CA ILE A 284 -32.01 8.03 -3.98
C ILE A 284 -31.91 7.86 -5.50
N ASP A 285 -32.07 8.95 -6.27
CA ASP A 285 -31.97 8.92 -7.73
C ASP A 285 -30.51 8.67 -8.20
N ILE A 286 -29.52 9.18 -7.46
CA ILE A 286 -28.08 8.96 -7.76
C ILE A 286 -27.66 7.51 -7.47
N GLN A 287 -28.17 6.86 -6.41
CA GLN A 287 -27.83 5.46 -6.12
C GLN A 287 -28.34 4.49 -7.20
N GLU A 288 -29.51 4.76 -7.79
CA GLU A 288 -30.00 3.97 -8.92
C GLU A 288 -29.12 4.18 -10.16
N GLU A 289 -28.75 5.43 -10.50
CA GLU A 289 -27.85 5.71 -11.65
C GLU A 289 -26.44 5.14 -11.45
N THR A 290 -25.87 5.21 -10.24
CA THR A 290 -24.52 4.66 -9.97
C THR A 290 -24.48 3.13 -10.13
N SER A 291 -25.54 2.42 -9.74
CA SER A 291 -25.69 0.97 -9.94
C SER A 291 -25.76 0.58 -11.42
N TYR A 292 -26.35 1.43 -12.26
CA TYR A 292 -26.37 1.22 -13.71
C TYR A 292 -24.99 1.49 -14.34
N ILE A 293 -24.25 2.49 -13.85
CA ILE A 293 -22.91 2.82 -14.34
C ILE A 293 -21.89 1.72 -13.99
N ASP A 294 -21.89 1.21 -12.75
CA ASP A 294 -20.96 0.15 -12.31
C ASP A 294 -21.14 -1.14 -13.13
N LYS A 295 -22.38 -1.54 -13.44
CA LYS A 295 -22.65 -2.69 -14.33
C LYS A 295 -22.18 -2.45 -15.76
N THR A 296 -22.37 -1.24 -16.27
CA THR A 296 -21.94 -0.89 -17.63
C THR A 296 -20.41 -0.84 -17.73
N GLN A 297 -19.73 -0.48 -16.64
CA GLN A 297 -18.27 -0.42 -16.56
C GLN A 297 -17.63 -1.81 -16.42
N GLU A 298 -18.21 -2.72 -15.64
CA GLU A 298 -17.79 -4.14 -15.64
C GLU A 298 -17.99 -4.80 -17.01
N ASP A 299 -19.05 -4.45 -17.73
CA ASP A 299 -19.29 -4.98 -19.08
C ASP A 299 -18.31 -4.39 -20.11
N LEU A 300 -17.93 -3.12 -19.99
CA LEU A 300 -16.92 -2.48 -20.84
C LEU A 300 -15.51 -3.03 -20.57
N GLU A 301 -15.14 -3.31 -19.32
CA GLU A 301 -13.87 -3.94 -18.97
C GLU A 301 -13.78 -5.39 -19.49
N ARG A 302 -14.90 -6.13 -19.49
CA ARG A 302 -14.98 -7.45 -20.13
C ARG A 302 -14.87 -7.39 -21.65
N GLU A 303 -15.49 -6.40 -22.29
CA GLU A 303 -15.38 -6.22 -23.74
C GLU A 303 -13.97 -5.80 -24.17
N GLN A 304 -13.31 -4.91 -23.44
CA GLN A 304 -11.91 -4.53 -23.71
C GLN A 304 -10.97 -5.72 -23.60
N LYS A 305 -11.12 -6.55 -22.55
CA LYS A 305 -10.33 -7.78 -22.39
C LYS A 305 -10.57 -8.77 -23.54
N THR A 306 -11.80 -8.86 -24.03
CA THR A 306 -12.17 -9.71 -25.17
C THR A 306 -11.59 -9.21 -26.51
N ILE A 307 -11.42 -7.89 -26.67
CA ILE A 307 -10.80 -7.29 -27.86
C ILE A 307 -9.29 -7.50 -27.84
N GLU A 308 -8.62 -7.30 -26.70
CA GLU A 308 -7.18 -7.57 -26.54
C GLU A 308 -6.81 -9.03 -26.80
N ASP A 309 -7.66 -9.98 -26.38
CA ASP A 309 -7.47 -11.41 -26.64
C ASP A 309 -7.71 -11.81 -28.10
N LYS A 310 -8.53 -11.04 -28.85
CA LYS A 310 -8.72 -11.25 -30.30
C LYS A 310 -7.58 -10.67 -31.13
N ASP A 311 -7.02 -9.53 -30.71
CA ASP A 311 -5.87 -8.92 -31.40
C ASP A 311 -4.60 -9.77 -31.24
N LYS A 312 -4.42 -10.43 -30.08
CA LYS A 312 -3.32 -11.41 -29.90
C LYS A 312 -3.46 -12.63 -30.82
N ASN A 313 -4.66 -13.16 -31.00
CA ASN A 313 -4.89 -14.29 -31.90
C ASN A 313 -4.76 -13.95 -33.40
N THR A 314 -4.82 -12.67 -33.76
CA THR A 314 -4.68 -12.22 -35.16
C THR A 314 -3.22 -11.94 -35.53
N GLN A 315 -2.31 -11.83 -34.54
CA GLN A 315 -0.87 -11.67 -34.76
C GLN A 315 -0.09 -13.00 -34.81
N GLU A 316 -0.75 -14.14 -34.53
CA GLU A 316 -0.17 -15.50 -34.61
C GLU A 316 -0.60 -16.29 -35.87
N LEU A 317 -1.20 -15.63 -36.87
CA LEU A 317 -1.51 -16.18 -38.21
C LEU A 317 -0.61 -15.56 -39.28
#